data_AF-A0A1V3SIE1-F1
#
_entry.id   AF-A0A1V3SIE1-F1
#
_cell.length_a   1.000
_cell.length_b   1.000
_cell.length_c   1.000
_cell.angle_alpha   90.00
_cell.angle_beta   90.00
_cell.angle_gamma   90.00
#
_symmetry.space_group_name_H-M   'P 1'
#
loop_
_entity.id
_entity.type
_entity.pdbx_description
1 polymer ?
#
loop_
_entity_poly.entity_id
_entity_poly.type
_entity_poly.pdbx_seq_one_letter_code
_entity_poly.pdbx_strand_id
1 'polypeptide(L)'
;MGYAERLRGLSSNELLQELNALGDPGAVPSLQLQSALVLMHLHQPAASARALSLLQRVATHPAPESAPFKPLARLLATSLSDLRRLEDTVDRQAQQLRDNQRRIDMLNDRLDAMRDIERSLTPRAPGPGSGRGTAP
;
A
#
# COMPACT_ATOMS: atom_id res chain seq x y z
N MET A 1 -17.22 -4.74 -22.99
CA MET A 1 -15.82 -5.17 -22.80
C MET A 1 -14.82 -4.18 -23.40
N GLY A 2 -15.03 -3.61 -24.58
CA GLY A 2 -14.07 -2.66 -25.18
C GLY A 2 -13.77 -1.38 -24.39
N TYR A 3 -14.69 -0.88 -23.54
CA TYR A 3 -14.43 0.31 -22.72
C TYR A 3 -13.34 0.09 -21.66
N ALA A 4 -13.45 -0.98 -20.87
CA ALA A 4 -12.46 -1.32 -19.85
C ALA A 4 -11.09 -1.71 -20.45
N GLU A 5 -11.08 -2.30 -21.64
CA GLU A 5 -9.83 -2.58 -22.36
C GLU A 5 -9.13 -1.31 -22.83
N ARG A 6 -9.88 -0.30 -23.30
CA ARG A 6 -9.33 1.00 -23.65
C ARG A 6 -8.66 1.67 -22.45
N LEU A 7 -9.29 1.63 -21.28
CA LEU A 7 -8.76 2.26 -20.06
C LEU A 7 -7.38 1.70 -19.64
N ARG A 8 -7.09 0.43 -19.92
CA ARG A 8 -5.79 -0.18 -19.58
C ARG A 8 -4.60 0.40 -20.32
N GLY A 9 -4.82 1.03 -21.48
CA GLY A 9 -3.77 1.69 -22.26
C GLY A 9 -3.55 3.16 -21.91
N LEU A 10 -4.40 3.75 -21.06
CA LEU A 10 -4.37 5.17 -20.75
C LEU A 10 -3.45 5.46 -19.56
N SER A 11 -2.73 6.58 -19.65
CA SER A 11 -1.99 7.17 -18.54
C SER A 11 -2.94 7.78 -17.49
N SER A 12 -2.43 8.04 -16.28
CA SER A 12 -3.21 8.69 -15.22
C SER A 12 -3.81 10.04 -15.63
N ASN A 13 -3.10 10.82 -16.47
CA ASN A 13 -3.62 12.09 -16.97
C ASN A 13 -4.77 11.89 -17.96
N GLU A 14 -4.68 10.91 -18.84
CA GLU A 14 -5.75 10.57 -19.78
C GLU A 14 -6.97 10.00 -19.06
N LEU A 15 -6.77 9.21 -18.00
CA LEU A 15 -7.86 8.74 -17.14
C LEU A 15 -8.58 9.91 -16.45
N LEU A 16 -7.87 10.94 -15.99
CA LEU A 16 -8.49 12.15 -15.43
C LEU A 16 -9.25 12.95 -16.49
N GLN A 17 -8.72 13.05 -17.70
CA GLN A 17 -9.42 13.70 -18.81
C GLN A 17 -10.70 12.94 -19.20
N GLU A 18 -10.64 11.63 -19.28
CA GLU A 18 -11.80 10.77 -19.53
C GLU A 18 -12.84 10.93 -18.42
N LEU A 19 -12.41 10.95 -17.16
CA LEU A 19 -13.32 11.18 -16.03
C LEU A 19 -14.02 12.53 -16.12
N ASN A 20 -13.30 13.58 -16.53
CA ASN A 20 -13.88 14.90 -16.76
C ASN A 20 -14.83 14.92 -17.96
N ALA A 21 -14.52 14.17 -19.03
CA ALA A 21 -15.37 14.05 -20.22
C ALA A 21 -16.69 13.31 -19.92
N LEU A 22 -16.65 12.31 -19.03
CA LEU A 22 -17.85 11.62 -18.54
C LEU A 22 -18.75 12.54 -17.69
N GLY A 23 -18.18 13.54 -17.02
CA GLY A 23 -18.92 14.51 -16.21
C GLY A 23 -19.61 13.89 -14.99
N ASP A 24 -20.71 14.51 -14.54
CA ASP A 24 -21.52 13.97 -13.45
C ASP A 24 -22.39 12.80 -13.95
N PRO A 25 -22.19 11.57 -13.44
CA PRO A 25 -22.94 10.42 -13.89
C PRO A 25 -24.44 10.45 -13.51
N GLY A 26 -24.86 11.34 -12.62
CA GLY A 26 -26.27 11.50 -12.23
C GLY A 26 -26.91 10.18 -11.80
N ALA A 27 -28.11 9.88 -12.33
CA ALA A 27 -28.83 8.62 -12.09
C ALA A 27 -28.67 7.59 -13.23
N VAL A 28 -27.74 7.80 -14.17
CA VAL A 28 -27.59 6.93 -15.35
C VAL A 28 -26.69 5.74 -14.99
N PRO A 29 -27.19 4.50 -14.90
CA PRO A 29 -26.41 3.37 -14.38
C PRO A 29 -25.20 3.01 -15.24
N SER A 30 -25.29 3.17 -16.55
CA SER A 30 -24.19 2.93 -17.49
C SER A 30 -23.06 3.95 -17.31
N LEU A 31 -23.39 5.23 -17.10
CA LEU A 31 -22.43 6.30 -16.88
C LEU A 31 -21.78 6.17 -15.49
N GLN A 32 -22.57 5.85 -14.46
CA GLN A 32 -22.05 5.53 -13.12
C GLN A 32 -21.04 4.36 -13.15
N LEU A 33 -21.33 3.32 -13.94
CA LEU A 33 -20.41 2.18 -14.10
C LEU A 33 -19.13 2.58 -14.86
N GLN A 34 -19.23 3.39 -15.91
CA GLN A 34 -18.07 3.89 -16.66
C GLN A 34 -17.17 4.77 -15.79
N SER A 35 -17.74 5.74 -15.07
CA SER A 35 -16.99 6.58 -14.11
C SER A 35 -16.33 5.74 -13.03
N ALA A 36 -17.00 4.70 -12.51
CA ALA A 36 -16.41 3.78 -11.54
C ALA A 36 -15.21 3.01 -12.14
N LEU A 37 -15.30 2.55 -13.39
CA LEU A 37 -14.20 1.87 -14.08
C LEU A 37 -12.97 2.78 -14.24
N VAL A 38 -13.17 4.05 -14.61
CA VAL A 38 -12.07 5.02 -14.71
C VAL A 38 -11.42 5.25 -13.35
N LEU A 39 -12.22 5.48 -12.32
CA LEU A 39 -11.75 5.69 -10.94
C LEU A 39 -10.96 4.50 -10.37
N MET A 40 -11.32 3.27 -10.75
CA MET A 40 -10.57 2.07 -10.34
C MET A 40 -9.17 1.99 -10.96
N HIS A 41 -8.95 2.54 -12.17
CA HIS A 41 -7.63 2.56 -12.82
C HIS A 41 -6.70 3.64 -12.26
N LEU A 42 -7.25 4.65 -11.57
CA LEU A 42 -6.45 5.70 -10.93
C LEU A 42 -5.67 5.21 -9.70
N HIS A 43 -6.09 4.09 -9.09
CA HIS A 43 -5.46 3.50 -7.89
C HIS A 43 -5.23 4.50 -6.73
N GLN A 44 -6.12 5.49 -6.59
CA GLN A 44 -6.07 6.46 -5.49
C GLN A 44 -7.12 6.12 -4.44
N PRO A 45 -6.84 6.29 -3.13
CA PRO A 45 -7.78 5.94 -2.05
C PRO A 45 -9.08 6.76 -2.10
N ALA A 46 -8.99 8.05 -2.47
CA ALA A 46 -10.17 8.88 -2.66
C ALA A 46 -11.01 8.44 -3.88
N ALA A 47 -10.34 7.98 -4.95
CA ALA A 47 -10.99 7.48 -6.16
C ALA A 47 -11.66 6.12 -5.91
N SER A 48 -11.02 5.22 -5.17
CA SER A 48 -11.57 3.91 -4.81
C SER A 48 -12.82 4.04 -3.92
N ALA A 49 -12.83 4.96 -2.96
CA ALA A 49 -14.02 5.25 -2.17
C ALA A 49 -15.19 5.74 -3.04
N ARG A 50 -14.94 6.69 -3.96
CA ARG A 50 -15.96 7.18 -4.91
C ARG A 50 -16.47 6.09 -5.85
N ALA A 51 -15.57 5.28 -6.40
CA ALA A 51 -15.93 4.16 -7.27
C ALA A 51 -16.84 3.16 -6.54
N LEU A 52 -16.52 2.82 -5.30
CA LEU A 52 -17.35 1.93 -4.47
C LEU A 52 -18.76 2.47 -4.27
N SER A 53 -18.89 3.77 -3.96
CA SER A 53 -20.20 4.41 -3.82
C SER A 53 -21.01 4.45 -5.12
N LEU A 54 -20.35 4.58 -6.28
CA LEU A 54 -21.02 4.50 -7.59
C LEU A 54 -21.49 3.07 -7.90
N LEU A 55 -20.64 2.08 -7.68
CA LEU A 55 -20.98 0.66 -7.90
C LEU A 55 -22.13 0.21 -6.99
N GLN A 56 -22.15 0.64 -5.73
CA GLN A 56 -23.27 0.38 -4.82
C GLN A 56 -24.58 0.98 -5.32
N ARG A 57 -24.55 2.22 -5.84
CA ARG A 57 -25.73 2.87 -6.45
C ARG A 57 -26.25 2.10 -7.66
N VAL A 58 -25.38 1.65 -8.55
CA VAL A 58 -25.76 0.80 -9.70
C VAL A 58 -26.37 -0.52 -9.23
N ALA A 59 -25.78 -1.14 -8.21
CA ALA A 59 -26.23 -2.43 -7.67
C ALA A 59 -27.63 -2.38 -7.00
N THR A 60 -28.00 -1.24 -6.42
CA THR A 60 -29.29 -1.01 -5.75
C THR A 60 -30.29 -0.24 -6.61
N HIS A 61 -29.91 0.20 -7.81
CA HIS A 61 -30.75 1.02 -8.67
C HIS A 61 -32.09 0.33 -9.01
N PRO A 62 -33.25 1.01 -8.90
CA PRO A 62 -34.55 0.37 -9.11
C PRO A 62 -34.91 0.19 -10.59
N ALA A 63 -34.33 0.99 -11.49
CA ALA A 63 -34.71 1.02 -12.90
C ALA A 63 -34.35 -0.28 -13.65
N PRO A 64 -35.20 -0.76 -14.59
CA PRO A 64 -34.98 -2.02 -15.32
C PRO A 64 -33.72 -1.99 -16.19
N GLU A 65 -33.28 -0.83 -16.68
CA GLU A 65 -32.06 -0.64 -17.47
C GLU A 65 -30.78 -0.97 -16.66
N SER A 66 -30.87 -0.96 -15.33
CA SER A 66 -29.77 -1.33 -14.44
C SER A 66 -29.63 -2.84 -14.26
N ALA A 67 -30.67 -3.63 -14.53
CA ALA A 67 -30.71 -5.07 -14.32
C ALA A 67 -29.47 -5.83 -14.86
N PRO A 68 -28.98 -5.59 -16.10
CA PRO A 68 -27.80 -6.28 -16.61
C PRO A 68 -26.49 -5.88 -15.89
N PHE A 69 -26.43 -4.68 -15.32
CA PHE A 69 -25.22 -4.15 -14.67
C PHE A 69 -25.12 -4.54 -13.19
N LYS A 70 -26.23 -4.84 -12.52
CA LYS A 70 -26.28 -5.20 -11.10
C LYS A 70 -25.29 -6.31 -10.69
N PRO A 71 -25.24 -7.49 -11.35
CA PRO A 71 -24.33 -8.56 -10.92
C PRO A 71 -22.86 -8.13 -11.04
N LEU A 72 -22.49 -7.44 -12.13
CA LEU A 72 -21.14 -6.93 -12.33
C LEU A 72 -20.79 -5.85 -11.30
N ALA A 73 -21.71 -4.92 -11.02
CA ALA A 73 -21.50 -3.86 -10.04
C ALA A 73 -21.29 -4.42 -8.63
N ARG A 74 -22.02 -5.48 -8.24
CA ARG A 74 -21.82 -6.18 -6.97
C ARG A 74 -20.46 -6.86 -6.90
N LEU A 75 -20.07 -7.60 -7.94
CA LEU A 75 -18.76 -8.25 -8.01
C LEU A 75 -17.63 -7.22 -7.86
N LEU A 76 -17.67 -6.14 -8.62
CA LEU A 76 -16.66 -5.07 -8.58
C LEU A 76 -16.64 -4.37 -7.21
N ALA A 77 -17.81 -4.12 -6.60
CA ALA A 77 -17.88 -3.52 -5.28
C ALA A 77 -17.22 -4.41 -4.20
N THR A 78 -17.45 -5.73 -4.26
CA THR A 78 -16.80 -6.69 -3.37
C THR A 78 -15.29 -6.69 -3.59
N SER A 79 -14.82 -6.86 -4.84
CA SER A 79 -13.39 -6.86 -5.17
C SER A 79 -12.67 -5.57 -4.72
N LEU A 80 -13.32 -4.41 -4.90
CA LEU A 80 -12.76 -3.14 -4.47
C LEU A 80 -12.70 -3.00 -2.95
N SER A 81 -13.69 -3.55 -2.23
CA SER A 81 -13.66 -3.59 -0.77
C SER A 81 -12.55 -4.49 -0.23
N ASP A 82 -12.29 -5.61 -0.90
CA ASP A 82 -11.21 -6.53 -0.55
C ASP A 82 -9.84 -5.92 -0.84
N LEU A 83 -9.69 -5.22 -1.97
CA LEU A 83 -8.46 -4.51 -2.30
C LEU A 83 -8.09 -3.50 -1.21
N ARG A 84 -9.05 -2.71 -0.73
CA ARG A 84 -8.81 -1.72 0.34
C ARG A 84 -8.40 -2.38 1.66
N ARG A 85 -9.03 -3.51 2.03
CA ARG A 85 -8.63 -4.27 3.22
C ARG A 85 -7.21 -4.82 3.09
N LEU A 86 -6.81 -5.20 1.88
CA LEU A 86 -5.46 -5.67 1.61
C LEU A 86 -4.44 -4.52 1.70
N GLU A 87 -4.74 -3.37 1.10
CA GLU A 87 -3.94 -2.13 1.22
C GLU A 87 -3.73 -1.76 2.70
N ASP A 88 -4.80 -1.71 3.50
CA ASP A 88 -4.73 -1.44 4.94
C ASP A 88 -3.84 -2.47 5.68
N THR A 89 -3.85 -3.73 5.24
CA THR A 89 -3.04 -4.79 5.84
C THR A 89 -1.56 -4.61 5.49
N VAL A 90 -1.25 -4.28 4.24
CA VAL A 90 0.10 -3.97 3.76
C VAL A 90 0.68 -2.79 4.52
N ASP A 91 -0.09 -1.72 4.71
CA ASP A 91 0.35 -0.54 5.45
C ASP A 91 0.68 -0.86 6.91
N ARG A 92 -0.16 -1.67 7.57
CA ARG A 92 0.11 -2.13 8.95
C ARG A 92 1.37 -2.98 9.03
N GLN A 93 1.56 -3.91 8.09
CA GLN A 93 2.76 -4.75 8.04
C GLN A 93 4.02 -3.91 7.82
N ALA A 94 3.97 -2.93 6.90
CA ALA A 94 5.07 -2.02 6.66
C ALA A 94 5.45 -1.21 7.93
N GLN A 95 4.45 -0.76 8.69
CA GLN A 95 4.67 -0.07 9.96
C GLN A 95 5.32 -0.99 11.01
N GLN A 96 4.80 -2.22 11.17
CA GLN A 96 5.39 -3.20 12.08
C GLN A 96 6.84 -3.54 11.73
N LEU A 97 7.16 -3.68 10.44
CA LEU A 97 8.54 -3.93 9.99
C LEU A 97 9.48 -2.79 10.38
N ARG A 98 9.06 -1.54 10.20
CA ARG A 98 9.85 -0.36 10.59
C ARG A 98 10.08 -0.31 12.10
N ASP A 99 9.05 -0.59 12.90
CA ASP A 99 9.16 -0.56 14.35
C ASP A 99 10.03 -1.72 14.88
N ASN A 100 9.93 -2.91 14.28
CA ASN A 100 10.81 -4.03 14.58
C ASN A 100 12.27 -3.73 14.22
N GLN A 101 12.53 -3.09 13.07
CA GLN A 101 13.88 -2.69 12.68
C GLN A 101 14.48 -1.72 13.70
N ARG A 102 13.73 -0.69 14.12
CA ARG A 102 14.18 0.25 15.16
C ARG A 102 14.51 -0.46 16.47
N ARG A 103 13.69 -1.45 16.85
CA ARG A 103 13.93 -2.25 18.07
C ARG A 103 15.20 -3.09 17.94
N ILE A 104 15.47 -3.66 16.77
CA ILE A 104 16.72 -4.39 16.49
C ILE A 104 17.92 -3.44 16.62
N ASP A 105 17.85 -2.25 16.02
CA ASP A 105 18.93 -1.27 16.08
C ASP A 105 19.22 -0.85 17.54
N MET A 106 18.17 -0.56 18.33
CA MET A 106 18.32 -0.26 19.76
C MET A 106 18.94 -1.42 20.57
N LEU A 107 18.60 -2.67 20.24
CA LEU A 107 19.17 -3.83 20.91
C LEU A 107 20.64 -4.02 20.53
N ASN A 108 21.01 -3.78 19.28
CA ASN A 108 22.40 -3.82 18.83
C ASN A 108 23.25 -2.75 19.54
N ASP A 109 22.76 -1.51 19.60
CA ASP A 109 23.44 -0.42 20.32
C ASP A 109 23.68 -0.78 21.79
N ARG A 110 22.69 -1.43 22.44
CA ARG A 110 22.85 -1.89 23.83
C ARG A 110 23.86 -3.02 23.96
N LEU A 111 23.89 -3.97 23.02
CA LEU A 111 24.87 -5.05 23.02
C LEU A 111 26.28 -4.52 22.82
N ASP A 112 26.48 -3.57 21.93
CA ASP A 112 27.78 -2.95 21.70
C ASP A 112 28.23 -2.12 22.92
N ALA A 113 27.31 -1.37 23.56
CA ALA A 113 27.59 -0.71 24.83
C ALA A 113 28.00 -1.71 25.94
N MET A 114 27.35 -2.87 26.02
CA MET A 114 27.74 -3.93 26.96
C MET A 114 29.11 -4.51 26.64
N ARG A 115 29.44 -4.73 25.36
CA ARG A 115 30.76 -5.21 24.92
C ARG A 115 31.87 -4.21 25.26
N ASP A 116 31.62 -2.92 25.12
CA ASP A 116 32.59 -1.88 25.50
C ASP A 116 32.81 -1.84 27.02
N ILE A 117 31.75 -2.05 27.81
CA ILE A 117 31.87 -2.23 29.27
C ILE A 117 32.73 -3.48 29.58
N GLU A 118 32.46 -4.63 28.96
CA GLU A 118 33.27 -5.85 29.15
C GLU A 118 34.74 -5.65 28.78
N ARG A 119 35.02 -4.94 27.67
CA ARG A 119 36.37 -4.63 27.22
C ARG A 119 37.11 -3.67 28.16
N SER A 120 36.41 -2.68 28.73
CA SER A 120 36.99 -1.74 29.69
C SER A 120 37.21 -2.34 31.08
N LEU A 121 36.41 -3.33 31.47
CA LEU A 121 36.56 -4.07 32.74
C LEU A 121 37.63 -5.16 32.68
N THR A 122 38.03 -5.62 31.49
CA THR A 122 39.15 -6.54 31.33
C THR A 122 40.46 -5.73 31.26
N PRO A 123 41.27 -5.66 32.32
CA PRO A 123 42.57 -5.01 32.23
C PRO A 123 43.41 -5.80 31.22
N ARG A 124 43.95 -5.09 30.22
CA ARG A 124 44.88 -5.64 29.23
C ARG A 124 46.03 -6.31 29.99
N ALA A 125 46.03 -7.64 30.05
CA ALA A 125 47.19 -8.38 30.54
C ALA A 125 48.40 -7.93 29.69
N PRO A 126 49.51 -7.49 30.30
CA PRO A 126 50.72 -7.26 29.54
C PRO A 126 51.12 -8.61 28.93
N GLY A 127 51.08 -8.70 27.60
CA GLY A 127 51.50 -9.91 26.89
C GLY A 127 52.95 -10.25 27.25
N PRO A 128 53.29 -11.52 27.52
CA PRO A 128 54.65 -11.90 27.83
C PRO A 128 55.45 -11.88 26.52
N GLY A 129 56.36 -10.92 26.36
CA GLY A 129 57.24 -10.93 25.18
C GLY A 129 57.88 -9.61 24.78
N SER A 130 58.67 -9.01 25.66
CA SER A 130 59.85 -8.25 25.23
C SER A 130 60.98 -8.47 26.23
N GLY A 131 61.39 -9.74 26.31
CA GLY A 131 62.73 -10.08 26.79
C GLY A 131 63.73 -9.66 25.72
N ARG A 132 64.25 -8.44 25.84
CA ARG A 132 65.49 -8.06 25.14
C ARG A 132 66.59 -8.06 26.19
N GLY A 133 67.26 -9.20 26.31
CA GLY A 133 68.46 -9.32 27.11
C GLY A 133 69.56 -8.43 26.54
N THR A 134 70.13 -7.60 27.40
CA THR A 134 71.44 -6.98 27.22
C THR A 134 72.01 -6.76 28.60
N ALA A 135 73.01 -7.56 28.96
CA ALA A 135 73.94 -7.31 30.06
C ALA A 135 75.37 -7.44 29.49
N PRO A 136 76.33 -6.64 29.98
CA PRO A 136 77.68 -6.46 29.41
C PRO A 136 78.62 -7.64 29.62
#